data_AF-A0ABD3P5U1-F1
#
_entry.id   AF-A0ABD3P5U1-F1
#
_cell.length_a   1.000
_cell.length_b   1.000
_cell.length_c   1.000
_cell.angle_alpha   90.00
_cell.angle_beta   90.00
_cell.angle_gamma   90.00
#
_symmetry.space_group_name_H-M   'P 1'
#
loop_
_entity.id
_entity.type
_entity.pdbx_description
1 polymer ?
#
loop_
_entity_poly.entity_id
_entity_poly.type
_entity_poly.pdbx_seq_one_letter_code
_entity_poly.pdbx_strand_id
1 'polypeptide(L)'
;MPLPFVMGHPSEGRLQRSLYIKIGAFRWINTAIIVTLVTPFPSTIGSRADDLIDGIRDIFVAEIVASNLIKLVDPKGFIKRHYLAPRAQSQEEMNSHMRGDEWYLAERFTNMTKLFDANMETRSIISLAMAVACSYSWAGFPYDNLCINNDDEGINYELGYYIGNWSVVSVDGSLRSDVSVSAGDVSYRFCQQSLYWYGKGFNFPAIPSWQKEGEEWMSNEQKLLTSLYGWSSFVLVLCTLLWITSISVRTFIYRANYEACGKDQGIPFSDVAAISSYIPEVRSGIFSYPLLAVDTDHVDEELYEWKDPDKPHSYYDLTRDARQILKDVRSEGEIRSLFSKVKCWRPNSGVPCGAIAETKARSSDSQAYDR
;
A
#
# COMPACT_ATOMS: atom_id res chain seq x y z
N MET A 1 30.78 6.99 23.83
CA MET A 1 30.07 5.85 23.21
C MET A 1 28.88 6.43 22.46
N PRO A 2 28.97 6.64 21.14
CA PRO A 2 27.91 7.30 20.38
C PRO A 2 26.73 6.35 20.21
N LEU A 3 25.52 6.87 20.40
CA LEU A 3 24.26 6.14 20.22
C LEU A 3 24.20 5.49 18.82
N PRO A 4 23.66 4.26 18.69
CA PRO A 4 23.76 3.43 17.47
C PRO A 4 22.86 3.91 16.30
N PHE A 5 22.42 5.17 16.31
CA PHE A 5 21.38 5.65 15.40
C PHE A 5 21.88 6.24 14.08
N VAL A 6 23.15 6.67 13.99
CA VAL A 6 23.68 7.29 12.77
C VAL A 6 24.55 6.28 12.01
N MET A 7 23.90 5.43 11.22
CA MET A 7 24.61 4.67 10.19
C MET A 7 24.62 5.49 8.91
N GLY A 8 25.80 5.79 8.38
CA GLY A 8 25.94 6.35 7.03
C GLY A 8 25.43 5.31 6.03
N HIS A 9 24.36 5.63 5.31
CA HIS A 9 23.81 4.75 4.30
C HIS A 9 24.35 5.18 2.92
N PRO A 10 25.00 4.29 2.16
CA PRO A 10 25.63 4.63 0.88
C PRO A 10 24.62 4.85 -0.26
N SER A 11 23.33 4.59 -0.02
CA SER A 11 22.26 4.84 -0.97
C SER A 11 20.94 5.12 -0.26
N GLU A 12 20.11 5.95 -0.89
CA GLU A 12 18.77 6.33 -0.43
C GLU A 12 17.90 5.08 -0.16
N GLY A 13 17.99 4.06 -1.01
CA GLY A 13 17.25 2.80 -0.81
C GLY A 13 17.64 2.05 0.47
N ARG A 14 18.91 2.09 0.88
CA ARG A 14 19.35 1.47 2.16
C ARG A 14 18.94 2.33 3.36
N LEU A 15 18.93 3.65 3.22
CA LEU A 15 18.42 4.57 4.24
C LEU A 15 16.93 4.30 4.49
N GLN A 16 16.11 4.28 3.44
CA GLN A 16 14.67 4.05 3.54
C GLN A 16 14.35 2.65 4.10
N ARG A 17 15.09 1.61 3.70
CA ARG A 17 14.92 0.26 4.26
C ARG A 17 15.28 0.19 5.75
N SER A 18 16.37 0.83 6.15
CA SER A 18 16.80 0.92 7.56
C SER A 18 15.77 1.68 8.40
N LEU A 19 15.28 2.80 7.88
CA LEU A 19 14.24 3.61 8.52
C LEU A 19 12.94 2.83 8.70
N TYR A 20 12.51 2.09 7.68
CA TYR A 20 11.32 1.23 7.72
C TYR A 20 11.42 0.17 8.82
N ILE A 21 12.55 -0.54 8.91
CA ILE A 21 12.75 -1.58 9.93
C ILE A 21 12.74 -0.99 11.34
N LYS A 22 13.40 0.15 11.54
CA LYS A 22 13.47 0.81 12.86
C LYS A 22 12.12 1.32 13.32
N ILE A 23 11.38 2.02 12.44
CA ILE A 23 10.04 2.54 12.74
C ILE A 23 9.06 1.37 12.94
N GLY A 24 9.13 0.33 12.11
CA GLY A 24 8.28 -0.86 12.22
C GLY A 24 8.50 -1.61 13.54
N ALA A 25 9.75 -1.90 13.90
CA ALA A 25 10.08 -2.60 15.14
C ALA A 25 9.64 -1.83 16.39
N PHE A 26 9.88 -0.51 16.43
CA PHE A 26 9.44 0.34 17.54
C PHE A 26 7.91 0.34 17.68
N ARG A 27 7.19 0.36 16.56
CA ARG A 27 5.73 0.29 16.57
C ARG A 27 5.23 -1.06 17.05
N TRP A 28 5.72 -2.18 16.50
CA TRP A 28 5.31 -3.53 16.92
C TRP A 28 5.53 -3.78 18.42
N ILE A 29 6.67 -3.34 18.95
CA ILE A 29 6.95 -3.46 20.38
C ILE A 29 5.93 -2.67 21.20
N ASN A 30 5.68 -1.41 20.85
CA ASN A 30 4.80 -0.55 21.66
C ASN A 30 3.30 -0.85 21.50
N THR A 31 2.84 -1.24 20.31
CA THR A 31 1.41 -1.40 20.04
C THR A 31 0.92 -2.83 20.22
N ALA A 32 1.74 -3.84 19.94
CA ALA A 32 1.34 -5.24 20.10
C ALA A 32 1.89 -5.84 21.40
N ILE A 33 3.20 -5.73 21.64
CA ILE A 33 3.85 -6.43 22.75
C ILE A 33 3.55 -5.75 24.09
N ILE A 34 3.74 -4.42 24.20
CA ILE A 34 3.48 -3.70 25.45
C ILE A 34 1.99 -3.72 25.80
N VAL A 35 1.09 -3.54 24.82
CA VAL A 35 -0.36 -3.64 25.07
C VAL A 35 -0.71 -5.04 25.58
N THR A 36 -0.20 -6.10 24.98
CA THR A 36 -0.47 -7.48 25.45
C THR A 36 0.11 -7.75 26.84
N LEU A 37 1.25 -7.14 27.19
CA LEU A 37 1.89 -7.30 28.51
C LEU A 37 1.23 -6.47 29.62
N VAL A 38 0.72 -5.28 29.28
CA VAL A 38 0.16 -4.33 30.24
C VAL A 38 -1.33 -4.56 30.46
N THR A 39 -2.04 -5.18 29.50
CA THR A 39 -3.49 -5.38 29.60
C THR A 39 -3.79 -6.75 30.22
N PRO A 40 -4.29 -6.81 31.48
CA PRO A 40 -4.58 -8.09 32.12
C PRO A 40 -5.84 -8.72 31.52
N PHE A 41 -5.76 -10.01 31.20
CA PHE A 41 -6.82 -10.84 30.60
C PHE A 41 -8.20 -10.81 31.32
N PRO A 42 -8.31 -10.65 32.66
CA PRO A 42 -9.62 -10.66 33.34
C PRO A 42 -10.53 -9.47 33.02
N SER A 43 -9.99 -8.36 32.50
CA SER A 43 -10.77 -7.17 32.11
C SER A 43 -11.30 -7.21 30.67
N THR A 44 -11.04 -8.29 29.93
CA THR A 44 -11.40 -8.43 28.51
C THR A 44 -12.78 -9.05 28.27
N ILE A 45 -13.41 -9.62 29.30
CA ILE A 45 -14.68 -10.38 29.22
C ILE A 45 -15.60 -10.03 30.42
N GLY A 46 -15.67 -8.75 30.80
CA GLY A 46 -16.49 -8.31 31.94
C GLY A 46 -17.86 -7.84 31.47
N SER A 47 -18.96 -8.41 31.96
CA SER A 47 -20.35 -8.07 31.60
C SER A 47 -20.84 -6.66 32.02
N ARG A 48 -19.94 -5.70 32.26
CA ARG A 48 -20.25 -4.31 32.61
C ARG A 48 -19.96 -3.40 31.42
N ALA A 49 -20.76 -2.34 31.30
CA ALA A 49 -20.80 -1.36 30.21
C ALA A 49 -19.48 -0.60 29.89
N ASP A 50 -18.38 -0.93 30.56
CA ASP A 50 -17.04 -0.37 30.30
C ASP A 50 -16.16 -1.42 29.59
N ASP A 51 -16.72 -2.06 28.55
CA ASP A 51 -16.03 -3.11 27.81
C ASP A 51 -14.82 -2.54 27.05
N LEU A 52 -13.66 -3.10 27.36
CA LEU A 52 -12.37 -2.76 26.74
C LEU A 52 -12.43 -2.89 25.21
N ILE A 53 -13.28 -3.79 24.69
CA ILE A 53 -13.45 -4.01 23.25
C ILE A 53 -14.07 -2.77 22.58
N ASP A 54 -15.06 -2.11 23.19
CA ASP A 54 -15.65 -0.90 22.64
C ASP A 54 -14.69 0.29 22.74
N GLY A 55 -13.92 0.39 23.83
CA GLY A 55 -12.85 1.39 23.95
C GLY A 55 -11.74 1.22 22.91
N ILE A 56 -11.30 -0.03 22.67
CA ILE A 56 -10.31 -0.35 21.63
C ILE A 56 -10.88 -0.04 20.23
N ARG A 57 -12.14 -0.43 19.96
CA ARG A 57 -12.83 -0.14 18.69
C ARG A 57 -12.87 1.36 18.40
N ASP A 58 -13.26 2.16 19.39
CA ASP A 58 -13.40 3.61 19.22
C ASP A 58 -12.04 4.30 19.04
N ILE A 59 -10.98 3.82 19.71
CA ILE A 59 -9.60 4.28 19.48
C ILE A 59 -9.14 3.96 18.05
N PHE A 60 -9.39 2.74 17.56
CA PHE A 60 -9.04 2.35 16.18
C PHE A 60 -9.80 3.18 15.14
N VAL A 61 -11.10 3.39 15.33
CA VAL A 61 -11.92 4.22 14.44
C VAL A 61 -11.43 5.67 14.46
N ALA A 62 -11.14 6.22 15.64
CA ALA A 62 -10.60 7.57 15.78
C ALA A 62 -9.24 7.72 15.07
N GLU A 63 -8.35 6.74 15.19
CA GLU A 63 -7.03 6.79 14.56
C GLU A 63 -7.11 6.69 13.02
N ILE A 64 -7.98 5.85 12.48
CA ILE A 64 -8.20 5.73 11.03
C ILE A 64 -8.76 7.03 10.46
N VAL A 65 -9.74 7.64 11.12
CA VAL A 65 -10.38 8.86 10.63
C VAL A 65 -9.48 10.08 10.84
N ALA A 66 -8.95 10.29 12.06
CA ALA A 66 -8.16 11.47 12.38
C ALA A 66 -6.84 11.52 11.61
N SER A 67 -6.14 10.40 11.43
CA SER A 67 -4.85 10.40 10.73
C SER A 67 -4.98 10.72 9.24
N ASN A 68 -6.06 10.26 8.59
CA ASN A 68 -6.33 10.57 7.20
C ASN A 68 -6.82 12.01 7.03
N LEU A 69 -7.67 12.50 7.94
CA LEU A 69 -8.12 13.90 7.92
C LEU A 69 -6.96 14.88 8.15
N ILE A 70 -6.06 14.61 9.10
CA ILE A 70 -4.89 15.46 9.34
C ILE A 70 -3.97 15.49 8.11
N LYS A 71 -3.77 14.34 7.44
CA LYS A 71 -2.97 14.27 6.20
C LYS A 71 -3.66 14.97 5.03
N LEU A 72 -4.99 14.91 4.94
CA LEU A 72 -5.76 15.57 3.90
C LEU A 72 -5.75 17.09 4.07
N VAL A 73 -5.86 17.57 5.32
CA VAL A 73 -5.83 18.99 5.66
C VAL A 73 -4.43 19.58 5.50
N ASP A 74 -3.37 18.78 5.68
CA ASP A 74 -1.97 19.21 5.63
C ASP A 74 -1.75 20.54 6.38
N PRO A 75 -2.09 20.60 7.68
CA PRO A 75 -2.09 21.87 8.41
C PRO A 75 -0.71 22.54 8.41
N LYS A 76 0.36 21.73 8.45
CA LYS A 76 1.74 22.21 8.38
C LYS A 76 2.08 22.81 7.01
N GLY A 77 1.72 22.14 5.91
CA GLY A 77 1.92 22.69 4.58
C GLY A 77 1.05 23.91 4.31
N PHE A 78 -0.16 23.98 4.89
CA PHE A 78 -1.01 25.17 4.82
C PHE A 78 -0.34 26.37 5.49
N ILE A 79 0.16 26.21 6.72
CA ILE A 79 0.91 27.26 7.44
C ILE A 79 2.16 27.68 6.65
N LYS A 80 2.94 26.73 6.14
CA LYS A 80 4.12 27.04 5.33
C LYS A 80 3.77 27.85 4.09
N ARG A 81 2.76 27.44 3.33
CA ARG A 81 2.38 28.08 2.05
C ARG A 81 1.68 29.42 2.22
N HIS A 82 0.82 29.55 3.23
CA HIS A 82 -0.06 30.73 3.37
C HIS A 82 0.45 31.73 4.39
N TYR A 83 1.25 31.31 5.38
CA TYR A 83 1.78 32.21 6.41
C TYR A 83 3.28 32.47 6.26
N LEU A 84 4.09 31.44 6.04
CA LEU A 84 5.56 31.59 6.00
C LEU A 84 6.08 32.01 4.62
N ALA A 85 5.57 31.43 3.54
CA ALA A 85 6.04 31.73 2.18
C ALA A 85 5.92 33.22 1.79
N PRO A 86 4.82 33.94 2.09
CA PRO A 86 4.72 35.37 1.80
C PRO A 86 5.66 36.26 2.64
N ARG A 87 6.27 35.71 3.70
CA ARG A 87 7.16 36.41 4.64
C ARG A 87 8.64 36.04 4.45
N ALA A 88 8.96 35.17 3.50
CA ALA A 88 10.33 34.79 3.18
C ALA A 88 11.08 35.96 2.53
N GLN A 89 12.34 36.16 2.90
CA GLN A 89 13.13 37.30 2.41
C GLN A 89 13.78 37.03 1.05
N SER A 90 13.96 35.76 0.70
CA SER A 90 14.51 35.34 -0.58
C SER A 90 13.55 34.45 -1.35
N GLN A 91 13.62 34.49 -2.68
CA GLN A 91 12.84 33.63 -3.56
C GLN A 91 13.11 32.14 -3.29
N GLU A 92 14.35 31.80 -2.94
CA GLU A 92 14.76 30.43 -2.62
C GLU A 92 14.08 29.93 -1.33
N GLU A 93 14.04 30.77 -0.29
CA GLU A 93 13.34 30.48 0.96
C GLU A 93 11.83 30.38 0.74
N MET A 94 11.24 31.27 -0.06
CA MET A 94 9.83 31.18 -0.44
C MET A 94 9.53 29.89 -1.18
N ASN A 95 10.37 29.51 -2.15
CA ASN A 95 10.24 28.26 -2.90
C ASN A 95 10.41 27.04 -1.99
N SER A 96 11.24 27.12 -0.94
CA SER A 96 11.40 26.06 0.06
C SER A 96 10.14 25.82 0.88
N HIS A 97 9.36 26.87 1.18
CA HIS A 97 8.08 26.76 1.87
C HIS A 97 6.94 26.30 0.97
N MET A 98 7.04 26.54 -0.33
CA MET A 98 6.11 26.01 -1.34
C MET A 98 6.42 24.56 -1.74
N ARG A 99 7.61 24.06 -1.43
CA ARG A 99 7.99 22.67 -1.64
C ARG A 99 7.18 21.79 -0.67
N GLY A 100 6.52 20.76 -1.19
CA GLY A 100 5.80 19.79 -0.36
C GLY A 100 6.72 19.12 0.66
N ASP A 101 6.16 18.62 1.76
CA ASP A 101 6.95 17.86 2.75
C ASP A 101 7.65 16.67 2.08
N GLU A 102 8.84 16.34 2.56
CA GLU A 102 9.69 15.30 1.98
C GLU A 102 8.98 13.95 1.99
N TRP A 103 8.98 13.30 0.83
CA TRP A 103 8.26 12.06 0.62
C TRP A 103 9.07 10.86 1.12
N TYR A 104 8.93 10.54 2.41
CA TYR A 104 9.55 9.35 2.98
C TYR A 104 8.73 8.11 2.66
N LEU A 105 9.25 7.32 1.70
CA LEU A 105 8.66 6.04 1.29
C LEU A 105 8.47 5.13 2.51
N ALA A 106 9.46 5.08 3.41
CA ALA A 106 9.43 4.26 4.61
C ALA A 106 8.30 4.63 5.60
N GLU A 107 7.96 5.92 5.72
CA GLU A 107 6.90 6.40 6.62
C GLU A 107 5.51 6.09 6.05
N ARG A 108 5.35 6.16 4.72
CA ARG A 108 4.13 5.70 4.06
C ARG A 108 4.00 4.19 4.09
N PHE A 109 5.07 3.45 3.87
CA PHE A 109 5.03 1.98 3.98
C PHE A 109 4.73 1.53 5.41
N THR A 110 5.31 2.14 6.44
CA THR A 110 4.98 1.83 7.86
C THR A 110 3.59 2.31 8.29
N ASN A 111 3.09 3.43 7.75
CA ASN A 111 1.69 3.85 7.95
C ASN A 111 0.70 2.99 7.16
N MET A 112 1.08 2.49 5.99
CA MET A 112 0.34 1.44 5.28
C MET A 112 0.46 0.12 6.04
N THR A 113 1.55 -0.17 6.75
CA THR A 113 1.64 -1.38 7.58
C THR A 113 0.59 -1.39 8.71
N LYS A 114 0.23 -0.21 9.26
CA LYS A 114 -0.94 -0.09 10.17
C LYS A 114 -2.25 -0.52 9.50
N LEU A 115 -2.37 -0.28 8.19
CA LEU A 115 -3.50 -0.76 7.38
C LEU A 115 -3.31 -2.22 6.92
N PHE A 116 -2.09 -2.76 6.89
CA PHE A 116 -1.81 -4.18 6.59
C PHE A 116 -2.00 -5.11 7.79
N ASP A 117 -1.97 -4.61 9.04
CA ASP A 117 -2.62 -5.29 10.17
C ASP A 117 -4.17 -5.28 10.01
N ALA A 118 -4.69 -4.51 9.05
CA ALA A 118 -6.11 -4.40 8.71
C ALA A 118 -6.46 -4.65 7.22
N ASN A 119 -5.60 -5.36 6.45
CA ASN A 119 -5.81 -5.92 5.09
C ASN A 119 -4.95 -5.37 3.92
N MET A 120 -4.34 -6.35 3.23
CA MET A 120 -4.47 -6.57 1.78
C MET A 120 -3.83 -5.53 0.85
N GLU A 121 -2.59 -5.77 0.41
CA GLU A 121 -2.26 -5.51 -1.00
C GLU A 121 -1.03 -6.25 -1.56
N THR A 122 -0.09 -6.76 -0.75
CA THR A 122 1.07 -7.50 -1.30
C THR A 122 1.09 -9.00 -1.03
N ARG A 123 0.12 -9.54 -0.29
CA ARG A 123 0.07 -10.98 -0.01
C ARG A 123 -1.36 -11.47 0.07
N SER A 124 -2.12 -11.31 -1.02
CA SER A 124 -3.48 -11.85 -1.15
C SER A 124 -3.57 -13.33 -0.74
N ILE A 125 -2.54 -14.13 -1.04
CA ILE A 125 -2.43 -15.54 -0.63
C ILE A 125 -2.33 -15.69 0.91
N ILE A 126 -1.62 -14.79 1.59
CA ILE A 126 -1.44 -14.85 3.04
C ILE A 126 -2.67 -14.31 3.75
N SER A 127 -3.35 -13.29 3.21
CA SER A 127 -4.67 -12.88 3.71
C SER A 127 -5.70 -14.00 3.57
N LEU A 128 -5.68 -14.75 2.46
CA LEU A 128 -6.49 -15.97 2.29
C LEU A 128 -6.14 -17.01 3.36
N ALA A 129 -4.86 -17.33 3.52
CA ALA A 129 -4.39 -18.33 4.47
C ALA A 129 -4.72 -17.93 5.92
N MET A 130 -4.62 -16.64 6.25
CA MET A 130 -4.96 -16.11 7.58
C MET A 130 -6.47 -16.08 7.81
N ALA A 131 -7.29 -15.66 6.85
CA ALA A 131 -8.76 -15.69 6.99
C ALA A 131 -9.25 -17.13 7.24
N VAL A 132 -8.67 -18.08 6.50
CA VAL A 132 -8.90 -19.51 6.70
C VAL A 132 -8.42 -19.95 8.09
N ALA A 133 -7.17 -19.66 8.47
CA ALA A 133 -6.61 -20.05 9.76
C ALA A 133 -7.40 -19.47 10.94
N CYS A 134 -7.76 -18.18 10.89
CA CYS A 134 -8.59 -17.52 11.88
C CYS A 134 -9.98 -18.18 12.00
N SER A 135 -10.59 -18.59 10.88
CA SER A 135 -11.88 -19.30 10.91
C SER A 135 -11.78 -20.63 11.66
N TYR A 136 -10.70 -21.39 11.50
CA TYR A 136 -10.48 -22.62 12.23
C TYR A 136 -10.07 -22.40 13.69
N SER A 137 -9.22 -21.40 13.97
CA SER A 137 -8.83 -21.06 15.34
C SER A 137 -10.01 -20.58 16.17
N TRP A 138 -10.91 -19.80 15.56
CA TRP A 138 -12.16 -19.37 16.18
C TRP A 138 -13.10 -20.55 16.41
N ALA A 139 -13.31 -21.38 15.38
CA ALA A 139 -14.26 -22.46 15.42
C ALA A 139 -13.80 -23.66 16.27
N GLY A 140 -12.51 -23.82 16.56
CA GLY A 140 -12.01 -25.00 17.28
C GLY A 140 -11.47 -24.72 18.68
N PHE A 141 -11.54 -23.47 19.16
CA PHE A 141 -10.89 -22.90 20.35
C PHE A 141 -10.16 -23.94 21.24
N PRO A 142 -8.94 -24.37 20.85
CA PRO A 142 -8.38 -25.68 21.24
C PRO A 142 -7.83 -25.73 22.68
N TYR A 143 -8.05 -24.69 23.46
CA TYR A 143 -7.44 -24.52 24.76
C TYR A 143 -8.07 -25.39 25.85
N ASP A 144 -9.34 -25.79 25.69
CA ASP A 144 -10.01 -26.56 26.74
C ASP A 144 -10.46 -27.97 26.34
N ASN A 145 -10.70 -28.37 25.08
CA ASN A 145 -11.08 -29.75 24.66
C ASN A 145 -12.05 -30.50 25.63
N LEU A 146 -12.91 -29.74 26.32
CA LEU A 146 -13.81 -30.23 27.35
C LEU A 146 -15.23 -29.98 26.85
N CYS A 147 -16.03 -31.02 26.91
CA CYS A 147 -17.43 -31.01 26.55
C CYS A 147 -18.27 -31.40 27.73
N ILE A 148 -19.42 -30.76 27.86
CA ILE A 148 -20.45 -31.24 28.77
C ILE A 148 -20.89 -32.63 28.28
N ASN A 149 -20.98 -33.59 29.21
CA ASN A 149 -21.58 -34.87 28.89
C ASN A 149 -23.10 -34.67 28.85
N ASN A 150 -23.68 -34.61 27.65
CA ASN A 150 -25.11 -34.38 27.43
C ASN A 150 -25.98 -35.63 27.66
N ASP A 151 -25.39 -36.72 28.14
CA ASP A 151 -26.17 -37.81 28.70
C ASP A 151 -26.82 -37.25 29.97
N ASP A 152 -28.11 -36.89 29.89
CA ASP A 152 -28.95 -36.11 30.82
C ASP A 152 -29.01 -36.60 32.29
N GLU A 153 -28.10 -37.47 32.73
CA GLU A 153 -28.06 -38.05 34.08
C GLU A 153 -26.85 -37.60 34.90
N GLY A 154 -26.22 -36.44 34.59
CA GLY A 154 -25.12 -35.89 35.39
C GLY A 154 -24.05 -36.94 35.73
N ILE A 155 -23.39 -36.83 36.89
CA ILE A 155 -22.63 -37.96 37.43
C ILE A 155 -23.61 -39.05 37.86
N ASN A 156 -23.75 -40.10 37.05
CA ASN A 156 -24.67 -41.21 37.31
C ASN A 156 -24.35 -41.87 38.66
N TYR A 157 -25.37 -42.04 39.51
CA TYR A 157 -25.28 -42.59 40.86
C TYR A 157 -24.69 -44.01 40.86
N GLU A 158 -24.83 -44.76 39.77
CA GLU A 158 -24.30 -46.12 39.64
C GLU A 158 -22.77 -46.16 39.57
N LEU A 159 -22.12 -45.11 39.08
CA LEU A 159 -20.66 -45.09 38.97
C LEU A 159 -19.95 -44.54 40.21
N GLY A 160 -20.65 -43.81 41.11
CA GLY A 160 -20.36 -43.51 42.53
C GLY A 160 -18.95 -43.08 42.98
N TYR A 161 -17.94 -43.18 42.12
CA TYR A 161 -16.52 -43.17 42.46
C TYR A 161 -16.00 -41.76 42.65
N TYR A 162 -16.70 -40.77 42.10
CA TYR A 162 -16.31 -39.37 42.09
C TYR A 162 -17.16 -38.50 43.02
N ILE A 163 -18.20 -39.04 43.66
CA ILE A 163 -19.06 -38.29 44.59
C ILE A 163 -18.38 -38.27 45.96
N GLY A 164 -18.15 -37.08 46.50
CA GLY A 164 -17.48 -36.91 47.78
C GLY A 164 -16.62 -35.65 47.85
N ASN A 165 -15.89 -35.52 48.96
CA ASN A 165 -14.97 -34.42 49.19
C ASN A 165 -13.56 -34.83 48.75
N TRP A 166 -13.03 -34.12 47.77
CA TRP A 166 -11.71 -34.37 47.19
C TRP A 166 -10.77 -33.24 47.58
N SER A 167 -9.63 -33.58 48.19
CA SER A 167 -8.58 -32.59 48.41
C SER A 167 -7.69 -32.52 47.16
N VAL A 168 -7.88 -31.49 46.34
CA VAL A 168 -7.06 -31.23 45.15
C VAL A 168 -5.81 -30.49 45.59
N VAL A 169 -4.64 -31.02 45.20
CA VAL A 169 -3.35 -30.39 45.48
C VAL A 169 -2.84 -29.78 44.17
N SER A 170 -2.48 -28.50 44.19
CA SER A 170 -1.86 -27.83 43.05
C SER A 170 -0.58 -28.56 42.62
N VAL A 171 -0.18 -28.41 41.35
CA VAL A 171 1.03 -29.03 40.78
C VAL A 171 2.28 -28.71 41.62
N ASP A 172 2.32 -27.53 42.25
CA ASP A 172 3.44 -27.07 43.07
C ASP A 172 3.38 -27.58 44.53
N GLY A 173 2.37 -28.38 44.88
CA GLY A 173 2.17 -28.92 46.23
C GLY A 173 1.73 -27.91 47.30
N SER A 174 1.66 -26.62 46.95
CA SER A 174 1.54 -25.50 47.90
C SER A 174 0.11 -25.16 48.32
N LEU A 175 -0.87 -25.47 47.47
CA LEU A 175 -2.28 -25.14 47.68
C LEU A 175 -3.10 -26.43 47.72
N ARG A 176 -3.81 -26.63 48.82
CA ARG A 176 -4.78 -27.69 49.01
C ARG A 176 -6.17 -27.06 48.99
N SER A 177 -6.95 -27.38 47.98
CA SER A 177 -8.34 -26.94 47.85
C SER A 177 -9.24 -28.15 47.99
N ASP A 178 -10.18 -28.08 48.92
CA ASP A 178 -11.20 -29.13 49.06
C ASP A 178 -12.35 -28.81 48.10
N VAL A 179 -12.67 -29.78 47.25
CA VAL A 179 -13.74 -29.70 46.25
C VAL A 179 -14.77 -30.77 46.59
N SER A 180 -15.99 -30.36 46.91
CA SER A 180 -17.11 -31.27 47.12
C SER A 180 -17.85 -31.50 45.80
N VAL A 181 -17.89 -32.74 45.34
CA VAL A 181 -18.64 -33.14 44.14
C VAL A 181 -19.93 -33.82 44.55
N SER A 182 -21.07 -33.27 44.12
CA SER A 182 -22.41 -33.73 44.45
C SER A 182 -23.03 -34.54 43.30
N ALA A 183 -24.00 -35.40 43.64
CA ALA A 183 -24.82 -36.06 42.63
C ALA A 183 -25.63 -35.00 41.85
N GLY A 184 -25.53 -35.02 40.52
CA GLY A 184 -26.14 -34.01 39.64
C GLY A 184 -25.21 -32.87 39.21
N ASP A 185 -23.97 -32.82 39.69
CA ASP A 185 -22.97 -31.90 39.16
C ASP A 185 -22.67 -32.23 37.68
N VAL A 186 -22.37 -31.19 36.89
CA VAL A 186 -22.10 -31.31 35.46
C VAL A 186 -20.79 -32.06 35.25
N SER A 187 -20.86 -33.20 34.56
CA SER A 187 -19.66 -33.93 34.17
C SER A 187 -19.14 -33.42 32.84
N TYR A 188 -17.81 -33.26 32.76
CA TYR A 188 -17.12 -32.91 31.52
C TYR A 188 -16.34 -34.11 31.01
N ARG A 189 -16.40 -34.34 29.70
CA ARG A 189 -15.59 -35.35 29.01
C ARG A 189 -14.66 -34.67 28.02
N PHE A 190 -13.55 -35.34 27.73
CA PHE A 190 -12.68 -34.92 26.64
C PHE A 190 -13.44 -35.02 25.31
N CYS A 191 -13.35 -33.97 24.50
CA CYS A 191 -13.86 -33.97 23.14
C CYS A 191 -12.88 -33.25 22.22
N GLN A 192 -12.74 -33.76 21.01
CA GLN A 192 -11.81 -33.20 20.05
C GLN A 192 -12.46 -31.99 19.37
N GLN A 193 -12.14 -30.78 19.82
CA GLN A 193 -12.72 -29.54 19.28
C GLN A 193 -12.09 -29.10 17.94
N SER A 194 -11.07 -29.82 17.45
CA SER A 194 -10.41 -29.51 16.18
C SER A 194 -11.26 -29.92 14.97
N LEU A 195 -11.84 -28.92 14.30
CA LEU A 195 -12.52 -29.07 13.01
C LEU A 195 -11.56 -29.37 11.84
N TYR A 196 -10.25 -29.12 12.00
CA TYR A 196 -9.26 -29.27 10.94
C TYR A 196 -8.81 -30.71 10.74
N TRP A 197 -8.73 -31.51 11.81
CA TRP A 197 -8.05 -32.82 11.79
C TRP A 197 -8.98 -34.03 11.63
N TYR A 198 -10.30 -33.83 11.58
CA TYR A 198 -11.26 -34.93 11.63
C TYR A 198 -11.65 -35.48 10.24
N GLY A 199 -10.99 -36.57 9.85
CA GLY A 199 -11.55 -37.72 9.10
C GLY A 199 -11.97 -37.58 7.63
N LYS A 200 -12.30 -36.41 7.09
CA LYS A 200 -12.76 -36.26 5.69
C LYS A 200 -12.04 -35.18 4.88
N GLY A 201 -10.95 -34.64 5.41
CA GLY A 201 -10.14 -33.62 4.74
C GLY A 201 -10.49 -32.20 5.15
N PHE A 202 -10.00 -31.23 4.39
CA PHE A 202 -10.14 -29.81 4.66
C PHE A 202 -11.57 -29.34 4.33
N ASN A 203 -12.37 -29.09 5.37
CA ASN A 203 -13.76 -28.66 5.24
C ASN A 203 -13.90 -27.14 5.47
N PHE A 204 -13.95 -26.35 4.39
CA PHE A 204 -14.13 -24.89 4.44
C PHE A 204 -15.43 -24.49 3.71
N PRO A 205 -16.25 -23.59 4.27
CA PRO A 205 -16.06 -22.80 5.49
C PRO A 205 -16.12 -23.60 6.80
N ALA A 206 -15.48 -23.10 7.86
CA ALA A 206 -15.55 -23.68 9.20
C ALA A 206 -16.95 -23.43 9.80
N ILE A 207 -17.87 -24.37 9.58
CA ILE A 207 -19.27 -24.30 10.04
C ILE A 207 -19.59 -25.43 11.04
N PRO A 208 -20.60 -25.23 11.92
CA PRO A 208 -20.94 -26.20 12.96
C PRO A 208 -21.38 -27.58 12.47
N SER A 209 -21.87 -27.68 11.22
CA SER A 209 -22.30 -28.96 10.62
C SER A 209 -21.14 -29.93 10.37
N TRP A 210 -19.89 -29.47 10.51
CA TRP A 210 -18.72 -30.32 10.45
C TRP A 210 -18.35 -30.96 11.79
N GLN A 211 -19.10 -30.65 12.87
CA GLN A 211 -18.98 -31.39 14.13
C GLN A 211 -19.38 -32.85 13.92
N LYS A 212 -18.68 -33.75 14.62
CA LYS A 212 -19.00 -35.18 14.58
C LYS A 212 -20.30 -35.43 15.33
N GLU A 213 -21.17 -36.24 14.74
CA GLU A 213 -22.41 -36.67 15.38
C GLU A 213 -22.09 -37.34 16.73
N GLY A 214 -22.74 -36.86 17.80
CA GLY A 214 -22.49 -37.31 19.17
C GLY A 214 -21.37 -36.59 19.93
N GLU A 215 -20.61 -35.70 19.28
CA GLU A 215 -19.58 -34.83 19.91
C GLU A 215 -19.88 -33.35 19.67
N GLU A 216 -21.16 -32.97 19.69
CA GLU A 216 -21.56 -31.57 19.59
C GLU A 216 -21.18 -30.82 20.87
N TRP A 217 -20.31 -29.83 20.71
CA TRP A 217 -19.70 -29.13 21.83
C TRP A 217 -19.98 -27.63 21.83
N MET A 218 -20.27 -27.08 20.66
CA MET A 218 -20.62 -25.68 20.53
C MET A 218 -22.00 -25.40 21.13
N SER A 219 -22.10 -24.35 21.95
CA SER A 219 -23.39 -23.80 22.36
C SER A 219 -24.19 -23.29 21.15
N ASN A 220 -25.51 -23.11 21.29
CA ASN A 220 -26.34 -22.60 20.19
C ASN A 220 -25.87 -21.21 19.68
N GLU A 221 -25.39 -20.35 20.58
CA GLU A 221 -24.84 -19.03 20.25
C GLU A 221 -23.49 -19.15 19.53
N GLN A 222 -22.61 -20.04 20.01
CA GLN A 222 -21.34 -20.35 19.35
C GLN A 222 -21.56 -20.94 17.96
N LYS A 223 -22.57 -21.80 17.78
CA LYS A 223 -22.96 -22.35 16.48
C LYS A 223 -23.34 -21.21 15.51
N LEU A 224 -24.19 -20.27 15.96
CA LEU A 224 -24.61 -19.14 15.15
C LEU A 224 -23.44 -18.22 14.77
N LEU A 225 -22.60 -17.85 15.74
CA LEU A 225 -21.45 -16.96 15.51
C LEU A 225 -20.39 -17.61 14.62
N THR A 226 -20.11 -18.89 14.84
CA THR A 226 -19.19 -19.68 14.01
C THR A 226 -19.72 -19.82 12.59
N SER A 227 -21.03 -20.01 12.42
CA SER A 227 -21.65 -20.05 11.10
C SER A 227 -21.52 -18.71 10.36
N LEU A 228 -21.82 -17.60 11.04
CA LEU A 228 -21.68 -16.25 10.48
C LEU A 228 -20.24 -15.96 10.06
N TYR A 229 -19.28 -16.26 10.95
CA TYR A 229 -17.85 -16.05 10.67
C TYR A 229 -17.36 -16.95 9.54
N GLY A 230 -17.73 -18.24 9.55
CA GLY A 230 -17.42 -19.20 8.48
C GLY A 230 -17.89 -18.70 7.12
N TRP A 231 -19.17 -18.30 6.98
CA TRP A 231 -19.69 -17.79 5.71
C TRP A 231 -19.08 -16.45 5.30
N SER A 232 -18.84 -15.54 6.24
CA SER A 232 -18.19 -14.27 5.94
C SER A 232 -16.76 -14.46 5.43
N SER A 233 -16.00 -15.39 6.03
CA SER A 233 -14.65 -15.73 5.55
C SER A 233 -14.68 -16.35 4.14
N PHE A 234 -15.69 -17.17 3.83
CA PHE A 234 -15.87 -17.73 2.48
C PHE A 234 -16.15 -16.64 1.44
N VAL A 235 -17.03 -15.69 1.75
CA VAL A 235 -17.32 -14.54 0.86
C VAL A 235 -16.06 -13.71 0.63
N LEU A 236 -15.28 -13.43 1.69
CA LEU A 236 -14.02 -12.70 1.56
C LEU A 236 -13.02 -13.42 0.65
N VAL A 237 -12.83 -14.73 0.86
CA VAL A 237 -11.96 -15.57 0.00
C VAL A 237 -12.41 -15.50 -1.46
N LEU A 238 -13.71 -15.64 -1.72
CA LEU A 238 -14.28 -15.58 -3.07
C LEU A 238 -14.05 -14.19 -3.72
N CYS A 239 -14.33 -13.11 -3.00
CA CYS A 239 -14.10 -11.74 -3.48
C CYS A 239 -12.63 -11.49 -3.80
N THR A 240 -11.71 -11.97 -2.97
CA THR A 240 -10.26 -11.86 -3.21
C THR A 240 -9.83 -12.63 -4.46
N LEU A 241 -10.35 -13.86 -4.68
CA LEU A 241 -10.06 -14.64 -5.89
C LEU A 241 -10.59 -13.95 -7.15
N LEU A 242 -11.81 -13.40 -7.11
CA LEU A 242 -12.37 -12.63 -8.22
C LEU A 242 -11.55 -11.37 -8.53
N TRP A 243 -11.03 -10.70 -7.49
CA TRP A 243 -10.16 -9.54 -7.67
C TRP A 243 -8.82 -9.92 -8.32
N ILE A 244 -8.15 -10.99 -7.86
CA ILE A 244 -6.90 -11.48 -8.47
C ILE A 244 -7.13 -11.84 -9.94
N THR A 245 -8.17 -12.61 -10.25
CA THR A 245 -8.48 -12.99 -11.63
C THR A 245 -8.75 -11.77 -12.51
N SER A 246 -9.45 -10.75 -11.98
CA SER A 246 -9.66 -9.49 -12.71
C SER A 246 -8.36 -8.75 -13.02
N ILE A 247 -7.39 -8.74 -12.12
CA ILE A 247 -6.06 -8.14 -12.33
C ILE A 247 -5.28 -8.94 -13.37
N SER A 248 -5.28 -10.27 -13.28
CA SER A 248 -4.62 -11.14 -14.26
C SER A 248 -5.21 -10.97 -15.66
N VAL A 249 -6.53 -10.87 -15.77
CA VAL A 249 -7.21 -10.60 -17.05
C VAL A 249 -6.87 -9.21 -17.59
N ARG A 250 -6.89 -8.16 -16.75
CA ARG A 250 -6.50 -6.81 -17.16
C ARG A 250 -5.04 -6.77 -17.61
N THR A 251 -4.11 -7.34 -16.86
CA THR A 251 -2.69 -7.37 -17.24
C THR A 251 -2.45 -8.19 -18.50
N PHE A 252 -3.21 -9.26 -18.72
CA PHE A 252 -3.15 -10.02 -19.97
C PHE A 252 -3.67 -9.22 -21.17
N ILE A 253 -4.80 -8.52 -21.03
CA ILE A 253 -5.39 -7.69 -22.09
C ILE A 253 -4.56 -6.44 -22.37
N TYR A 254 -3.95 -5.83 -21.35
CA TYR A 254 -3.16 -4.60 -21.46
C TYR A 254 -1.65 -4.83 -21.59
N ARG A 255 -1.19 -6.02 -21.98
CA ARG A 255 0.20 -6.19 -22.39
C ARG A 255 0.44 -5.35 -23.65
N ALA A 256 1.18 -4.27 -23.49
CA ALA A 256 1.64 -3.45 -24.61
C ALA A 256 2.45 -4.35 -25.55
N ASN A 257 2.02 -4.47 -26.81
CA ASN A 257 2.75 -5.13 -27.89
C ASN A 257 3.95 -4.29 -28.34
N TYR A 258 4.72 -3.73 -27.40
CA TYR A 258 5.97 -3.09 -27.76
C TYR A 258 7.02 -4.17 -28.01
N GLU A 259 7.21 -4.49 -29.28
CA GLU A 259 8.36 -5.23 -29.73
C GLU A 259 9.44 -4.20 -30.07
N ALA A 260 10.57 -4.24 -29.35
CA ALA A 260 11.67 -3.32 -29.60
C ALA A 260 12.17 -3.54 -31.04
N CYS A 261 11.97 -2.55 -31.92
CA CYS A 261 12.53 -2.59 -33.25
C CYS A 261 14.03 -2.27 -33.19
N GLY A 262 14.87 -3.24 -33.53
CA GLY A 262 16.32 -3.06 -33.67
C GLY A 262 17.15 -3.73 -32.56
N LYS A 263 18.48 -3.69 -32.73
CA LYS A 263 19.43 -4.15 -31.72
C LYS A 263 19.84 -2.97 -30.85
N ASP A 264 20.00 -3.21 -29.56
CA ASP A 264 20.61 -2.25 -28.64
C ASP A 264 21.96 -1.80 -29.21
N GLN A 265 22.09 -0.50 -29.46
CA GLN A 265 23.30 0.08 -30.04
C GLN A 265 24.39 0.31 -28.98
N GLY A 266 24.10 0.10 -27.69
CA GLY A 266 25.04 0.29 -26.59
C GLY A 266 25.45 1.75 -26.38
N ILE A 267 24.75 2.69 -26.99
CA ILE A 267 24.99 4.13 -26.89
C ILE A 267 23.98 4.69 -25.88
N PRO A 268 24.43 5.29 -24.77
CA PRO A 268 23.53 5.99 -23.86
C PRO A 268 22.73 7.06 -24.61
N PHE A 269 21.45 7.22 -24.30
CA PHE A 269 20.57 8.17 -25.00
C PHE A 269 21.11 9.62 -25.00
N SER A 270 21.90 10.00 -23.99
CA SER A 270 22.58 11.29 -23.89
C SER A 270 23.68 11.51 -24.94
N ASP A 271 24.20 10.43 -25.51
CA ASP A 271 25.40 10.43 -26.34
C ASP A 271 25.05 10.26 -27.83
N VAL A 272 23.77 10.11 -28.14
CA VAL A 272 23.28 10.06 -29.52
C VAL A 272 23.52 11.41 -30.19
N ALA A 273 24.35 11.42 -31.23
CA ALA A 273 24.83 12.66 -31.87
C ALA A 273 23.71 13.51 -32.50
N ALA A 274 22.64 12.86 -32.94
CA ALA A 274 21.43 13.48 -33.46
C ALA A 274 20.23 12.90 -32.71
N ILE A 275 19.83 13.54 -31.62
CA ILE A 275 18.57 13.23 -30.96
C ILE A 275 17.50 13.92 -31.78
N SER A 276 16.60 13.17 -32.40
CA SER A 276 15.36 13.75 -32.95
C SER A 276 14.63 14.41 -31.80
N SER A 277 14.70 15.73 -31.73
CA SER A 277 14.05 16.50 -30.69
C SER A 277 12.55 16.35 -30.84
N TYR A 278 11.86 16.11 -29.72
CA TYR A 278 10.41 16.13 -29.69
C TYR A 278 9.89 17.44 -30.30
N ILE A 279 9.10 17.33 -31.37
CA ILE A 279 8.41 18.44 -32.01
C ILE A 279 7.10 18.65 -31.22
N PRO A 280 6.90 19.79 -30.56
CA PRO A 280 5.69 20.02 -29.78
C PRO A 280 4.47 20.17 -30.71
N GLU A 281 3.52 19.25 -30.55
CA GLU A 281 2.29 19.20 -31.33
C GLU A 281 1.05 19.51 -30.46
N VAL A 282 0.10 20.25 -31.03
CA VAL A 282 -1.20 20.57 -30.41
C VAL A 282 -2.31 20.03 -31.31
N ARG A 283 -3.06 19.04 -30.82
CA ARG A 283 -4.20 18.49 -31.57
C ARG A 283 -5.44 19.35 -31.38
N SER A 284 -6.09 19.70 -32.48
CA SER A 284 -7.37 20.41 -32.51
C SER A 284 -8.37 19.59 -33.32
N GLY A 285 -9.62 19.48 -32.86
CA GLY A 285 -10.67 18.75 -33.59
C GLY A 285 -11.11 19.41 -34.89
N ILE A 286 -10.62 20.64 -35.18
CA ILE A 286 -10.94 21.40 -36.39
C ILE A 286 -9.95 21.08 -37.52
N PHE A 287 -8.73 20.67 -37.20
CA PHE A 287 -7.68 20.39 -38.17
C PHE A 287 -7.48 18.87 -38.30
N SER A 288 -7.33 18.41 -39.54
CA SER A 288 -7.03 16.99 -39.83
C SER A 288 -5.62 16.57 -39.37
N TYR A 289 -4.72 17.54 -39.26
CA TYR A 289 -3.32 17.37 -38.85
C TYR A 289 -3.02 18.21 -37.60
N PRO A 290 -2.08 17.79 -36.74
CA PRO A 290 -1.73 18.52 -35.54
C PRO A 290 -1.09 19.88 -35.87
N LEU A 291 -1.35 20.86 -35.00
CA LEU A 291 -0.73 22.19 -35.07
C LEU A 291 0.66 22.14 -34.43
N LEU A 292 1.63 22.79 -35.05
CA LEU A 292 3.03 22.78 -34.63
C LEU A 292 3.32 24.01 -33.77
N ALA A 293 3.72 23.81 -32.52
CA ALA A 293 4.06 24.89 -31.59
C ALA A 293 5.56 25.26 -31.64
N VAL A 294 6.16 25.17 -32.83
CA VAL A 294 7.58 25.44 -33.08
C VAL A 294 7.73 26.05 -34.47
N ASP A 295 8.73 26.91 -34.63
CA ASP A 295 9.10 27.48 -35.93
C ASP A 295 9.59 26.37 -36.86
N THR A 296 8.89 26.20 -37.96
CA THR A 296 9.10 25.13 -38.95
C THR A 296 10.17 25.44 -39.99
N ASP A 297 10.65 26.69 -40.10
CA ASP A 297 11.54 27.13 -41.18
C ASP A 297 12.91 26.41 -41.21
N HIS A 298 13.32 25.80 -40.09
CA HIS A 298 14.63 25.16 -39.92
C HIS A 298 14.54 23.68 -39.54
N VAL A 299 13.35 23.09 -39.60
CA VAL A 299 13.13 21.67 -39.29
C VAL A 299 13.05 20.91 -40.62
N ASP A 300 13.81 19.84 -40.73
CA ASP A 300 13.76 18.96 -41.91
C ASP A 300 12.37 18.30 -41.98
N GLU A 301 11.72 18.37 -43.17
CA GLU A 301 10.40 17.80 -43.39
C GLU A 301 10.36 16.28 -43.15
N GLU A 302 11.50 15.59 -43.29
CA GLU A 302 11.61 14.16 -43.05
C GLU A 302 11.48 13.77 -41.56
N LEU A 303 11.60 14.73 -40.65
CA LEU A 303 11.48 14.50 -39.21
C LEU A 303 10.03 14.45 -38.72
N TYR A 304 9.07 14.86 -39.54
CA TYR A 304 7.65 14.77 -39.20
C TYR A 304 7.09 13.39 -39.53
N GLU A 305 6.33 12.81 -38.61
CA GLU A 305 5.70 11.48 -38.80
C GLU A 305 4.55 11.50 -39.82
N TRP A 306 4.11 12.69 -40.23
CA TRP A 306 2.98 12.89 -41.13
C TRP A 306 3.31 13.92 -42.20
N LYS A 307 2.67 13.79 -43.36
CA LYS A 307 2.76 14.76 -44.46
C LYS A 307 1.36 15.01 -45.00
N ASP A 308 0.96 16.27 -45.03
CA ASP A 308 -0.25 16.70 -45.72
C ASP A 308 0.07 16.81 -47.22
N PRO A 309 -0.69 16.15 -48.12
CA PRO A 309 -0.43 16.20 -49.56
C PRO A 309 -0.66 17.59 -50.16
N ASP A 310 -1.53 18.39 -49.54
CA ASP A 310 -1.99 19.66 -50.10
C ASP A 310 -1.29 20.87 -49.47
N LYS A 311 -0.76 20.73 -48.25
CA LYS A 311 -0.20 21.85 -47.48
C LYS A 311 1.15 21.51 -46.84
N PRO A 312 2.12 22.44 -46.86
CA PRO A 312 3.38 22.26 -46.16
C PRO A 312 3.18 22.34 -44.63
N HIS A 313 4.09 21.77 -43.84
CA HIS A 313 4.05 21.84 -42.37
C HIS A 313 4.02 23.28 -41.83
N SER A 314 4.60 24.23 -42.56
CA SER A 314 4.56 25.65 -42.22
C SER A 314 3.16 26.28 -42.25
N TYR A 315 2.17 25.60 -42.85
CA TYR A 315 0.76 25.97 -42.72
C TYR A 315 0.20 25.69 -41.32
N TYR A 316 0.74 24.68 -40.64
CA TYR A 316 0.32 24.25 -39.30
C TYR A 316 1.11 24.91 -38.18
N ASP A 317 2.03 25.81 -38.52
CA ASP A 317 2.93 26.50 -37.61
C ASP A 317 2.23 27.63 -36.84
N LEU A 318 1.97 27.38 -35.56
CA LEU A 318 1.32 28.34 -34.65
C LEU A 318 2.15 29.60 -34.41
N THR A 319 3.46 29.56 -34.64
CA THR A 319 4.33 30.73 -34.45
C THR A 319 4.05 31.82 -35.50
N ARG A 320 3.56 31.42 -36.68
CA ARG A 320 3.14 32.35 -37.74
C ARG A 320 1.83 33.04 -37.39
N ASP A 321 0.90 32.33 -36.80
CA ASP A 321 -0.37 32.88 -36.32
C ASP A 321 -0.18 33.78 -35.09
N ALA A 322 0.79 33.47 -34.24
CA ALA A 322 1.14 34.28 -33.08
C ALA A 322 1.47 35.73 -33.46
N ARG A 323 2.02 35.99 -34.66
CA ARG A 323 2.25 37.36 -35.18
C ARG A 323 0.96 38.16 -35.31
N GLN A 324 -0.11 37.53 -35.77
CA GLN A 324 -1.39 38.20 -36.01
C GLN A 324 -2.16 38.40 -34.71
N ILE A 325 -2.01 37.47 -33.77
CA ILE A 325 -2.71 37.48 -32.48
C ILE A 325 -2.03 38.45 -31.50
N LEU A 326 -0.71 38.44 -31.43
CA LEU A 326 0.09 39.26 -30.52
C LEU A 326 0.44 40.61 -31.16
N LYS A 327 -0.57 41.49 -31.29
CA LYS A 327 -0.44 42.82 -31.92
C LYS A 327 0.65 43.72 -31.33
N ASP A 328 1.08 43.45 -30.10
CA ASP A 328 2.08 44.25 -29.37
C ASP A 328 3.53 43.74 -29.52
N VAL A 329 3.76 42.56 -30.13
CA VAL A 329 5.12 42.03 -30.31
C VAL A 329 5.70 42.58 -31.61
N ARG A 330 6.75 43.42 -31.49
CA ARG A 330 7.24 44.25 -32.60
C ARG A 330 8.30 43.57 -33.46
N SER A 331 8.87 42.45 -33.03
CA SER A 331 9.95 41.79 -33.76
C SER A 331 9.79 40.28 -33.86
N GLU A 332 10.13 39.74 -35.04
CA GLU A 332 10.15 38.32 -35.35
C GLU A 332 11.06 37.51 -34.40
N GLY A 333 12.13 38.15 -33.91
CA GLY A 333 13.03 37.58 -32.92
C GLY A 333 12.37 37.33 -31.54
N GLU A 334 11.44 38.17 -31.11
CA GLU A 334 10.75 38.00 -29.82
C GLU A 334 9.79 36.81 -29.84
N ILE A 335 9.03 36.65 -30.93
CA ILE A 335 8.12 35.51 -31.11
C ILE A 335 8.94 34.22 -31.19
N ARG A 336 10.01 34.22 -32.00
CA ARG A 336 10.93 33.08 -32.04
C ARG A 336 11.43 32.74 -30.64
N SER A 337 11.85 33.72 -29.83
CA SER A 337 12.33 33.47 -28.47
C SER A 337 11.27 32.90 -27.50
N LEU A 338 9.97 33.12 -27.76
CA LEU A 338 8.89 32.58 -26.95
C LEU A 338 8.68 31.09 -27.24
N PHE A 339 8.75 30.70 -28.52
CA PHE A 339 8.52 29.32 -28.96
C PHE A 339 9.81 28.47 -29.04
N SER A 340 10.98 29.09 -29.18
CA SER A 340 12.28 28.41 -29.25
C SER A 340 12.93 28.16 -27.89
N LYS A 341 12.24 28.51 -26.78
CA LYS A 341 12.66 28.13 -25.42
C LYS A 341 12.45 26.63 -25.20
N VAL A 342 13.23 25.82 -25.89
CA VAL A 342 13.39 24.40 -25.59
C VAL A 342 14.09 24.32 -24.23
N LYS A 343 13.34 24.00 -23.18
CA LYS A 343 13.92 23.72 -21.87
C LYS A 343 14.59 22.35 -21.93
N CYS A 344 15.87 22.32 -22.31
CA CYS A 344 16.69 21.12 -22.13
C CYS A 344 16.84 20.86 -20.63
N TRP A 345 16.18 19.82 -20.14
CA TRP A 345 16.32 19.38 -18.75
C TRP A 345 17.56 18.51 -18.64
N ARG A 346 18.69 19.08 -18.21
CA ARG A 346 19.88 18.28 -17.90
C ARG A 346 19.76 17.68 -16.50
N PRO A 347 20.22 16.44 -16.29
CA PRO A 347 20.57 15.96 -14.96
C PRO A 347 21.76 16.79 -14.46
N ASN A 348 21.58 17.48 -13.31
CA ASN A 348 22.53 18.34 -12.57
C ASN A 348 24.04 18.14 -12.87
N SER A 349 24.54 18.60 -14.02
CA SER A 349 25.97 18.55 -14.35
C SER A 349 26.67 19.91 -14.32
N GLY A 350 25.98 20.98 -13.90
CA GLY A 350 26.61 22.29 -13.64
C GLY A 350 27.14 23.04 -14.87
N VAL A 351 27.07 22.46 -16.07
CA VAL A 351 27.54 23.12 -17.30
C VAL A 351 26.39 23.91 -17.95
N PRO A 352 26.51 25.24 -18.09
CA PRO A 352 25.48 26.08 -18.71
C PRO A 352 25.27 25.72 -20.20
N CYS A 353 24.01 25.66 -20.64
CA CYS A 353 23.62 25.22 -21.98
C CYS A 353 24.22 26.06 -23.13
N GLY A 354 24.55 27.34 -22.89
CA GLY A 354 25.10 28.23 -23.92
C GLY A 354 26.53 27.91 -24.34
N ALA A 355 27.35 27.33 -23.45
CA ALA A 355 28.79 27.15 -23.70
C ALA A 355 29.08 26.04 -24.74
N ILE A 356 28.19 25.06 -24.90
CA ILE A 356 28.42 23.93 -25.82
C ILE A 356 27.91 24.23 -27.23
N ALA A 357 26.84 25.03 -27.37
CA ALA A 357 26.33 25.43 -28.68
C ALA A 357 27.36 26.28 -29.46
N GLU A 358 28.01 27.23 -28.79
CA GLU A 358 29.09 28.02 -29.41
C GLU A 358 30.33 27.18 -29.72
N THR A 359 30.64 26.17 -28.90
CA THR A 359 31.84 25.33 -29.12
C THR A 359 31.65 24.34 -30.28
N LYS A 360 30.44 23.78 -30.47
CA LYS A 360 30.13 22.90 -31.61
C LYS A 360 29.95 23.68 -32.93
N ALA A 361 29.32 24.86 -32.90
CA ALA A 361 29.21 25.71 -34.09
C ALA A 361 30.59 26.16 -34.61
N ARG A 362 31.53 26.48 -33.69
CA ARG A 362 32.92 26.80 -34.08
C ARG A 362 33.71 25.61 -34.62
N SER A 363 33.41 24.38 -34.19
CA SER A 363 34.11 23.19 -34.71
C SER A 363 33.57 22.71 -36.06
N SER A 364 32.28 22.95 -36.35
CA SER A 364 31.71 22.62 -37.66
C SER A 364 32.15 23.59 -38.75
N ASP A 365 32.29 24.89 -38.44
CA ASP A 365 32.79 25.88 -39.41
C ASP A 365 34.29 25.69 -39.74
N SER A 366 35.08 25.10 -38.83
CA SER A 366 36.50 24.80 -39.10
C SER A 366 36.73 23.50 -39.88
N GLN A 367 35.70 22.66 -40.07
CA GLN A 367 35.82 21.40 -40.83
C GLN A 367 35.26 21.48 -42.26
N ALA A 368 34.66 22.60 -42.65
CA ALA A 368 34.10 22.80 -44.00
C ALA A 368 35.10 23.37 -45.03
N TYR A 369 36.39 23.52 -44.70
CA TYR A 369 37.42 24.05 -45.62
C TYR A 369 38.56 23.09 -45.96
N ASP A 370 38.48 21.82 -45.54
CA ASP A 370 39.40 20.76 -45.96
C ASP A 370 38.62 19.50 -46.34
N ARG A 371 37.95 19.55 -47.50
CA ARG A 371 37.71 18.40 -48.41
C ARG A 371 37.13 18.85 -49.74
#